data_AF-X1N7B2-F1
#
_entry.id   AF-X1N7B2-F1
#
_cell.length_a   1.000
_cell.length_b   1.000
_cell.length_c   1.000
_cell.angle_alpha   90.00
_cell.angle_beta   90.00
_cell.angle_gamma   90.00
#
_symmetry.space_group_name_H-M   'P 1'
#
loop_
_entity.id
_entity.type
_entity.pdbx_description
1 polymer ?
#
loop_
_entity_poly.entity_id
_entity_poly.type
_entity_poly.pdbx_seq_one_letter_code
_entity_poly.pdbx_strand_id
1 'polypeptide(L)'
;GLPDVLLFFVDNFIIFDHIKNKLILLALARVDSDPREAYKQAVRKIGLLEQRLGRLSKKRMKAKPEKTKVSFQCNLGKEEFMRMVKEIKGYIKRNIVRQVIVSRRLETRIKVDPLSIYTVLRQINPSPYMFYLSCGDFKLIGASPENLIKLEGSRVETRPVASTHPRGKTAKEDQELMGSLITSPKEISEHMMLFNFCKEELTQVCEPGSVRAGGIITIEKYSHI
;
A
#
# COMPACT_ATOMS: atom_id res chain seq x y z
N GLY A 1 23.12 0.22 0.94
CA GLY A 1 21.87 0.83 1.46
C GLY A 1 20.79 0.71 0.42
N LEU A 2 19.55 1.08 0.75
CA LEU A 2 18.51 1.28 -0.26
C LEU A 2 18.67 2.69 -0.86
N PRO A 3 18.30 2.91 -2.14
CA PRO A 3 18.24 4.26 -2.69
C PRO A 3 17.09 5.05 -2.05
N ASP A 4 17.24 6.37 -1.96
CA ASP A 4 16.16 7.25 -1.45
C ASP A 4 14.93 7.21 -2.36
N VAL A 5 15.15 7.13 -3.68
CA VAL A 5 14.09 7.04 -4.69
C VAL A 5 14.51 6.08 -5.81
N LEU A 6 13.60 5.19 -6.21
CA LEU A 6 13.74 4.33 -7.39
C LEU A 6 12.48 4.42 -8.24
N LEU A 7 12.61 4.90 -9.48
CA LEU A 7 11.50 5.04 -10.43
C LEU A 7 11.69 4.10 -11.62
N PHE A 8 10.59 3.53 -12.10
CA PHE A 8 10.58 2.70 -13.30
C PHE A 8 10.07 3.52 -14.48
N PHE A 9 10.86 3.60 -15.53
CA PHE A 9 10.35 4.02 -16.83
C PHE A 9 9.77 2.81 -17.54
N VAL A 10 8.44 2.72 -17.59
CA VAL A 10 7.73 1.58 -18.18
C VAL A 10 7.06 2.02 -19.47
N ASP A 11 7.37 1.34 -20.56
CA ASP A 11 6.82 1.59 -21.89
C ASP A 11 5.97 0.43 -22.43
N ASN A 12 5.86 -0.66 -21.66
CA ASN A 12 5.09 -1.86 -22.01
C ASN A 12 4.19 -2.26 -20.85
N PHE A 13 2.90 -2.42 -21.12
CA PHE A 13 1.87 -2.66 -20.12
C PHE A 13 1.00 -3.85 -20.51
N ILE A 14 0.67 -4.66 -19.51
CA ILE A 14 -0.38 -5.68 -19.57
C ILE A 14 -1.40 -5.28 -18.53
N ILE A 15 -2.55 -4.78 -18.97
CA ILE A 15 -3.59 -4.24 -18.10
C ILE A 15 -4.73 -5.25 -18.04
N PHE A 16 -5.06 -5.69 -16.83
CA PHE A 16 -6.20 -6.56 -16.56
C PHE A 16 -7.36 -5.71 -16.07
N ASP A 17 -8.36 -5.50 -16.92
CA ASP A 17 -9.62 -4.90 -16.51
C ASP A 17 -10.57 -6.02 -16.06
N HIS A 18 -10.62 -6.24 -14.75
CA HIS A 18 -11.45 -7.29 -14.14
C HIS A 18 -12.95 -6.99 -14.24
N ILE A 19 -13.36 -5.73 -14.38
CA ILE A 19 -14.77 -5.35 -14.49
C ILE A 19 -15.28 -5.70 -15.89
N LYS A 20 -14.51 -5.34 -16.92
CA LYS A 20 -14.86 -5.60 -18.32
C LYS A 20 -14.40 -6.98 -18.80
N ASN A 21 -13.70 -7.73 -17.96
CA ASN A 21 -13.03 -8.99 -18.30
C ASN A 21 -12.17 -8.87 -19.57
N LYS A 22 -11.34 -7.82 -19.63
CA LYS A 22 -10.47 -7.51 -20.78
C LYS A 22 -9.00 -7.55 -20.40
N LEU A 23 -8.19 -8.05 -21.32
CA LEU A 23 -6.75 -7.90 -21.31
C LEU A 23 -6.36 -6.85 -22.34
N ILE A 24 -5.66 -5.80 -21.92
CA ILE A 24 -5.18 -4.74 -22.81
C ILE A 24 -3.67 -4.81 -22.84
N LEU A 25 -3.11 -5.00 -24.03
CA LEU A 25 -1.67 -4.89 -24.29
C LEU A 25 -1.41 -3.48 -24.82
N LEU A 26 -0.56 -2.74 -24.13
CA LEU A 26 -0.25 -1.36 -24.48
C LEU A 26 1.26 -1.17 -24.52
N ALA A 27 1.74 -0.58 -25.61
CA ALA A 27 3.13 -0.17 -25.76
C ALA A 27 3.18 1.32 -26.09
N LEU A 28 3.94 2.08 -25.31
CA LEU A 28 4.17 3.50 -25.55
C LEU A 28 5.24 3.66 -26.66
N ALA A 29 4.85 4.25 -27.77
CA ALA A 29 5.75 4.57 -28.87
C ALA A 29 6.49 5.87 -28.55
N ARG A 30 7.82 5.78 -28.38
CA ARG A 30 8.67 6.96 -28.22
C ARG A 30 9.07 7.47 -29.60
N VAL A 31 8.64 8.67 -29.94
CA VAL A 31 8.87 9.29 -31.24
C VAL A 31 10.06 10.25 -31.12
N ASP A 32 11.27 9.70 -31.13
CA ASP A 32 12.50 10.52 -31.11
C ASP A 32 12.89 10.98 -32.52
N SER A 33 12.46 10.26 -33.57
CA SER A 33 12.71 10.60 -34.98
C SER A 33 11.51 10.28 -35.86
N ASP A 34 11.52 9.16 -36.59
CA ASP A 34 10.45 8.76 -37.52
C ASP A 34 9.24 8.14 -36.77
N PRO A 35 8.06 8.79 -36.80
CA PRO A 35 6.84 8.25 -36.19
C PRO A 35 6.45 6.88 -36.74
N ARG A 36 6.73 6.59 -38.01
CA ARG A 36 6.38 5.31 -38.65
C ARG A 36 7.21 4.17 -38.07
N GLU A 37 8.50 4.39 -37.84
CA GLU A 37 9.37 3.39 -37.22
C GLU A 37 9.02 3.20 -35.74
N ALA A 38 8.75 4.28 -35.00
CA ALA A 38 8.29 4.18 -33.60
C ALA A 38 6.99 3.36 -33.49
N TYR A 39 6.04 3.58 -34.40
CA TYR A 39 4.81 2.80 -34.48
C TYR A 39 5.08 1.31 -34.77
N LYS A 40 5.90 1.01 -35.78
CA LYS A 40 6.28 -0.38 -36.10
C LYS A 40 6.94 -1.09 -34.91
N GLN A 41 7.79 -0.39 -34.15
CA GLN A 41 8.41 -0.94 -32.95
C GLN A 41 7.38 -1.22 -31.84
N ALA A 42 6.44 -0.31 -31.59
CA ALA A 42 5.37 -0.53 -30.62
C ALA A 42 4.48 -1.73 -30.98
N VAL A 43 4.10 -1.87 -32.27
CA VAL A 43 3.34 -3.03 -32.77
C VAL A 43 4.13 -4.33 -32.56
N ARG A 44 5.44 -4.34 -32.85
CA ARG A 44 6.30 -5.51 -32.59
C ARG A 44 6.34 -5.86 -31.10
N LYS A 45 6.46 -4.87 -30.21
CA LYS A 45 6.44 -5.10 -28.75
C LYS A 45 5.12 -5.74 -28.30
N ILE A 46 3.98 -5.25 -28.80
CA ILE A 46 2.66 -5.84 -28.53
C ILE A 46 2.60 -7.29 -28.99
N GLY A 47 3.04 -7.59 -30.22
CA GLY A 47 3.05 -8.96 -30.75
C GLY A 47 3.95 -9.92 -29.93
N LEU A 48 5.08 -9.43 -29.41
CA LEU A 48 5.94 -10.21 -28.52
C LEU A 48 5.26 -10.51 -27.17
N LEU A 49 4.53 -9.55 -26.60
CA LEU A 49 3.75 -9.75 -25.37
C LEU A 49 2.65 -10.78 -25.59
N GLU A 50 1.91 -10.68 -26.69
CA GLU A 50 0.85 -11.63 -27.07
C GLU A 50 1.40 -13.06 -27.20
N GLN A 51 2.51 -13.25 -27.92
CA GLN A 51 3.15 -14.56 -28.05
C GLN A 51 3.60 -15.13 -26.71
N ARG A 52 4.18 -14.30 -25.82
CA ARG A 52 4.58 -14.73 -24.48
C ARG A 52 3.38 -15.18 -23.67
N LEU A 53 2.29 -14.41 -23.69
CA LEU A 53 1.06 -14.74 -22.98
C LEU A 53 0.44 -16.05 -23.48
N GLY A 54 0.40 -16.27 -24.79
CA GLY A 54 -0.09 -17.54 -25.37
C GLY A 54 0.69 -18.78 -24.90
N ARG A 55 1.99 -18.63 -24.62
CA ARG A 55 2.86 -19.72 -24.11
C ARG A 55 2.70 -19.98 -22.62
N LEU A 56 2.23 -19.00 -21.83
CA LEU A 56 2.14 -19.11 -20.37
C LEU A 56 1.02 -20.05 -19.87
N SER A 57 0.21 -20.63 -20.76
CA SER A 57 -0.95 -21.48 -20.44
C SER A 57 -0.65 -22.83 -19.75
N LYS A 58 0.62 -23.13 -19.38
CA LYS A 58 1.00 -24.48 -18.90
C LYS A 58 1.64 -24.59 -17.51
N LYS A 59 1.86 -23.50 -16.77
CA LYS A 59 2.37 -23.58 -15.38
C LYS A 59 1.38 -23.01 -14.38
N ARG A 60 0.54 -23.86 -13.80
CA ARG A 60 -0.12 -23.55 -12.53
C ARG A 60 0.92 -23.68 -11.41
N MET A 61 1.11 -22.63 -10.62
CA MET A 61 1.77 -22.75 -9.32
C MET A 61 0.93 -23.71 -8.46
N LYS A 62 1.43 -24.94 -8.28
CA LYS A 62 0.78 -26.02 -7.51
C LYS A 62 1.25 -26.11 -6.06
N ALA A 63 1.83 -25.05 -5.49
CA ALA A 63 2.31 -25.12 -4.11
C ALA A 63 1.14 -24.87 -3.15
N LYS A 64 0.65 -25.93 -2.49
CA LYS A 64 -0.05 -25.75 -1.22
C LYS A 64 0.99 -25.26 -0.21
N PRO A 65 0.76 -24.15 0.50
CA PRO A 65 1.70 -23.70 1.51
C PRO A 65 1.77 -24.72 2.65
N GLU A 66 2.93 -25.33 2.86
CA GLU A 66 3.19 -26.09 4.08
C GLU A 66 3.41 -25.11 5.24
N LYS A 67 2.66 -25.31 6.33
CA LYS A 67 2.82 -24.52 7.55
C LYS A 67 4.16 -24.86 8.20
N THR A 68 5.18 -24.11 7.84
CA THR A 68 6.52 -24.23 8.43
C THR A 68 6.66 -23.20 9.54
N LYS A 69 7.27 -23.57 10.68
CA LYS A 69 7.63 -22.58 11.70
C LYS A 69 8.73 -21.68 11.16
N VAL A 70 8.43 -20.39 11.05
CA VAL A 70 9.40 -19.35 10.65
C VAL A 70 9.82 -18.61 11.90
N SER A 71 11.13 -18.50 12.14
CA SER A 71 11.68 -17.64 13.18
C SER A 71 12.00 -16.27 12.62
N PHE A 72 11.70 -15.22 13.38
CA PHE A 72 12.04 -13.85 13.04
C PHE A 72 13.09 -13.32 14.00
N GLN A 73 14.07 -12.61 13.44
CA GLN A 73 14.96 -11.74 14.20
C GLN A 73 14.34 -10.35 14.27
N CYS A 74 14.45 -9.69 15.41
CA CYS A 74 13.98 -8.32 15.58
C CYS A 74 15.17 -7.43 15.92
N ASN A 75 15.27 -6.27 15.28
CA ASN A 75 16.33 -5.31 15.55
C ASN A 75 16.17 -4.62 16.92
N LEU A 76 15.03 -4.78 17.60
CA LEU A 76 14.71 -4.07 18.83
C LEU A 76 13.91 -4.98 19.78
N GLY A 77 14.44 -5.19 20.99
CA GLY A 77 13.80 -6.03 22.01
C GLY A 77 12.51 -5.39 22.56
N LYS A 78 11.67 -6.21 23.21
CA LYS A 78 10.42 -5.73 23.83
C LYS A 78 10.69 -4.65 24.88
N GLU A 79 11.64 -4.88 25.77
CA GLU A 79 11.95 -3.96 26.87
C GLU A 79 12.45 -2.61 26.37
N GLU A 80 13.33 -2.63 25.37
CA GLU A 80 13.85 -1.42 24.73
C GLU A 80 12.76 -0.65 23.98
N PHE A 81 11.91 -1.35 23.23
CA PHE A 81 10.76 -0.73 22.57
C PHE A 81 9.81 -0.07 23.59
N MET A 82 9.53 -0.74 24.70
CA MET A 82 8.69 -0.20 25.78
C MET A 82 9.34 1.01 26.45
N ARG A 83 10.67 1.01 26.62
CA ARG A 83 11.41 2.17 27.13
C ARG A 83 11.28 3.37 26.19
N MET A 84 11.46 3.17 24.88
CA MET A 84 11.26 4.23 23.87
C MET A 84 9.84 4.80 23.92
N VAL A 85 8.83 3.93 23.99
CA VAL A 85 7.42 4.36 24.11
C VAL A 85 7.20 5.19 25.38
N LYS A 86 7.78 4.80 26.53
CA LYS A 86 7.68 5.55 27.79
C LYS A 86 8.35 6.92 27.68
N GLU A 87 9.50 6.99 27.03
CA GLU A 87 10.22 8.24 26.80
C GLU A 87 9.42 9.21 25.91
N ILE A 88 8.88 8.70 24.79
CA ILE A 88 8.00 9.46 23.88
C ILE A 88 6.76 9.97 24.61
N LYS A 89 6.14 9.16 25.45
CA LYS A 89 5.03 9.62 26.32
C LYS A 89 5.46 10.77 27.23
N GLY A 90 6.71 10.78 27.71
CA GLY A 90 7.30 11.90 28.43
C GLY A 90 7.41 13.16 27.58
N TYR A 91 7.86 13.04 26.31
CA TYR A 91 7.90 14.15 25.37
C TYR A 91 6.51 14.72 25.03
N ILE A 92 5.51 13.84 24.85
CA ILE A 92 4.12 14.24 24.63
C ILE A 92 3.58 15.01 25.84
N LYS A 93 3.79 14.50 27.07
CA LYS A 93 3.37 15.20 28.30
C LYS A 93 3.99 16.58 28.47
N ARG A 94 5.20 16.78 27.97
CA ARG A 94 5.90 18.08 27.98
C ARG A 94 5.57 18.95 26.76
N ASN A 95 4.61 18.54 25.92
CA ASN A 95 4.22 19.23 24.69
C ASN A 95 5.38 19.43 23.68
N ILE A 96 6.40 18.57 23.71
CA ILE A 96 7.53 18.66 22.77
C ILE A 96 7.13 18.11 21.39
N VAL A 97 6.36 17.03 21.38
CA VAL A 97 5.79 16.42 20.17
C VAL A 97 4.33 16.08 20.43
N ARG A 98 3.50 16.12 19.39
CA ARG A 98 2.08 15.72 19.51
C ARG A 98 1.87 14.22 19.34
N GLN A 99 2.58 13.62 18.38
CA GLN A 99 2.52 12.20 18.06
C GLN A 99 3.86 11.74 17.49
N VAL A 100 4.23 10.48 17.74
CA VAL A 100 5.39 9.82 17.14
C VAL A 100 4.99 8.40 16.75
N ILE A 101 5.24 8.02 15.50
CA ILE A 101 5.08 6.64 15.02
C ILE A 101 6.43 5.95 15.15
N VAL A 102 6.53 5.01 16.08
CA VAL A 102 7.71 4.14 16.24
C VAL A 102 7.48 2.80 15.57
N SER A 103 8.51 2.29 14.90
CA SER A 103 8.49 0.99 14.25
C SER A 103 9.68 0.14 14.68
N ARG A 104 9.58 -1.16 14.42
CA ARG A 104 10.66 -2.13 14.59
C ARG A 104 10.70 -3.02 13.36
N ARG A 105 11.88 -3.52 13.03
CA ARG A 105 12.11 -4.38 11.86
C ARG A 105 12.13 -5.84 12.29
N LEU A 106 11.34 -6.65 11.59
CA LEU A 106 11.38 -8.11 11.69
C LEU A 106 12.01 -8.67 10.42
N GLU A 107 12.93 -9.61 10.59
CA GLU A 107 13.71 -10.18 9.51
C GLU A 107 13.72 -11.70 9.61
N THR A 108 13.67 -12.37 8.45
CA THR A 108 13.81 -13.82 8.38
C THR A 108 14.41 -14.22 7.04
N ARG A 109 15.04 -15.40 7.01
CA ARG A 109 15.57 -15.98 5.77
C ARG A 109 14.46 -16.79 5.10
N ILE A 110 14.13 -16.41 3.87
CA ILE A 110 13.17 -17.14 3.05
C ILE A 110 13.89 -18.12 2.12
N LYS A 111 13.29 -19.29 1.89
CA LYS A 111 13.72 -20.29 0.90
C LYS A 111 12.68 -20.49 -0.21
N VAL A 112 11.62 -19.68 -0.20
CA VAL A 112 10.51 -19.73 -1.15
C VAL A 112 10.70 -18.70 -2.23
N ASP A 113 10.08 -18.94 -3.37
CA ASP A 113 9.99 -17.95 -4.42
C ASP A 113 9.22 -16.69 -3.93
N PRO A 114 9.75 -15.47 -4.12
CA PRO A 114 9.09 -14.25 -3.64
C PRO A 114 7.68 -14.01 -4.22
N LEU A 115 7.39 -14.45 -5.45
CA LEU A 115 6.04 -14.34 -6.02
C LEU A 115 5.03 -15.23 -5.27
N SER A 116 5.50 -16.33 -4.67
CA SER A 116 4.67 -17.15 -3.78
C SER A 116 4.24 -16.38 -2.53
N ILE A 117 5.12 -15.54 -1.97
CA ILE A 117 4.78 -14.67 -0.82
C ILE A 117 3.67 -13.69 -1.22
N TYR A 118 3.82 -13.02 -2.36
CA TYR A 118 2.80 -12.11 -2.89
C TYR A 118 1.47 -12.80 -3.15
N THR A 119 1.50 -14.00 -3.74
CA THR A 119 0.29 -14.77 -4.07
C THR A 119 -0.49 -15.14 -2.81
N VAL A 120 0.21 -15.59 -1.75
CA VAL A 120 -0.42 -15.90 -0.46
C VAL A 120 -0.90 -14.62 0.23
N LEU A 121 -0.10 -13.54 0.23
CA LEU A 121 -0.47 -12.24 0.81
C LEU A 121 -1.79 -11.73 0.22
N ARG A 122 -1.94 -11.79 -1.10
CA ARG A 122 -3.16 -11.41 -1.82
C ARG A 122 -4.40 -12.23 -1.41
N GLN A 123 -4.22 -13.48 -1.01
CA GLN A 123 -5.32 -14.34 -0.56
C GLN A 123 -5.69 -14.05 0.90
N ILE A 124 -4.71 -13.81 1.78
CA ILE A 124 -4.95 -13.64 3.22
C ILE A 124 -5.35 -12.20 3.58
N ASN A 125 -4.82 -11.20 2.89
CA ASN A 125 -5.03 -9.79 3.19
C ASN A 125 -5.17 -9.00 1.88
N PRO A 126 -6.26 -9.20 1.12
CA PRO A 126 -6.53 -8.38 -0.06
C PRO A 126 -6.66 -6.91 0.37
N SER A 127 -5.91 -6.04 -0.29
CA SER A 127 -5.93 -4.60 -0.02
C SER A 127 -6.07 -3.80 -1.33
N PRO A 128 -6.54 -2.55 -1.27
CA PRO A 128 -6.71 -1.72 -2.46
C PRO A 128 -5.39 -1.52 -3.24
N TYR A 129 -4.25 -1.46 -2.53
CA TYR A 129 -2.93 -1.23 -3.11
C TYR A 129 -2.00 -2.42 -2.84
N MET A 130 -2.00 -3.39 -3.74
CA MET A 130 -1.04 -4.51 -3.69
C MET A 130 0.04 -4.36 -4.74
N PHE A 131 1.26 -4.71 -4.40
CA PHE A 131 2.40 -4.58 -5.30
C PHE A 131 3.42 -5.72 -5.13
N TYR A 132 4.01 -6.08 -6.27
CA TYR A 132 5.22 -6.90 -6.38
C TYR A 132 6.16 -6.17 -7.33
N LEU A 133 7.22 -5.58 -6.81
CA LEU A 133 8.17 -4.79 -7.57
C LEU A 133 9.51 -5.51 -7.61
N SER A 134 10.07 -5.63 -8.81
CA SER A 134 11.40 -6.19 -9.04
C SER A 134 12.41 -5.06 -9.23
N CYS A 135 13.02 -4.64 -8.13
CA CYS A 135 13.88 -3.45 -8.03
C CYS A 135 15.37 -3.75 -8.31
N GLY A 136 15.67 -4.64 -9.25
CA GLY A 136 17.02 -5.18 -9.44
C GLY A 136 17.43 -6.09 -8.28
N ASP A 137 18.30 -5.59 -7.41
CA ASP A 137 18.96 -6.32 -6.31
C ASP A 137 18.03 -6.73 -5.17
N PHE A 138 16.84 -6.13 -5.12
CA PHE A 138 15.82 -6.47 -4.12
C PHE A 138 14.43 -6.57 -4.74
N LYS A 139 13.51 -7.19 -4.02
CA LYS A 139 12.09 -7.23 -4.34
C LYS A 139 11.31 -6.50 -3.25
N LEU A 140 10.31 -5.74 -3.64
CA LEU A 140 9.39 -5.08 -2.71
C LEU A 140 8.00 -5.68 -2.90
N ILE A 141 7.45 -6.23 -1.82
CA ILE A 141 6.18 -6.95 -1.81
C ILE A 141 5.32 -6.37 -0.70
N GLY A 142 4.07 -6.03 -1.00
CA GLY A 142 3.19 -5.47 0.01
C GLY A 142 1.73 -5.41 -0.40
N ALA A 143 0.90 -5.15 0.62
CA ALA A 143 -0.53 -4.91 0.53
C ALA A 143 -0.84 -3.76 1.48
N SER A 144 -0.97 -2.55 0.93
CA SER A 144 -1.27 -1.34 1.69
C SER A 144 -2.79 -1.09 1.71
N PRO A 145 -3.39 -0.88 2.88
CA PRO A 145 -4.78 -0.44 2.99
C PRO A 145 -4.95 1.03 2.61
N GLU A 146 -3.90 1.84 2.75
CA GLU A 146 -3.95 3.30 2.69
C GLU A 146 -3.16 3.86 1.50
N ASN A 147 -3.65 4.97 0.93
CA ASN A 147 -2.92 5.78 -0.03
C ASN A 147 -2.36 7.03 0.65
N LEU A 148 -1.11 7.37 0.35
CA LEU A 148 -0.52 8.64 0.79
C LEU A 148 -1.24 9.83 0.13
N ILE A 149 -1.32 9.82 -1.21
CA ILE A 149 -1.93 10.88 -2.01
C ILE A 149 -2.39 10.29 -3.34
N LYS A 150 -3.45 10.85 -3.92
CA LYS A 150 -3.97 10.54 -5.25
C LYS A 150 -4.16 11.85 -6.01
N LEU A 151 -3.57 11.94 -7.20
CA LEU A 151 -3.73 13.08 -8.11
C LEU A 151 -4.44 12.61 -9.38
N GLU A 152 -5.59 13.20 -9.69
CA GLU A 152 -6.35 12.96 -10.91
C GLU A 152 -6.68 14.31 -11.58
N GLY A 153 -6.05 14.60 -12.71
CA GLY A 153 -6.12 15.91 -13.34
C GLY A 153 -5.55 16.98 -12.40
N SER A 154 -6.38 17.94 -12.00
CA SER A 154 -6.05 18.97 -11.00
C SER A 154 -6.54 18.64 -9.58
N ARG A 155 -7.20 17.49 -9.37
CA ARG A 155 -7.74 17.10 -8.07
C ARG A 155 -6.73 16.25 -7.29
N VAL A 156 -6.32 16.76 -6.12
CA VAL A 156 -5.52 16.02 -5.14
C VAL A 156 -6.43 15.51 -4.02
N GLU A 157 -6.25 14.25 -3.62
CA GLU A 157 -6.98 13.61 -2.52
C GLU A 157 -6.01 12.83 -1.62
N THR A 158 -6.23 12.89 -0.31
CA THR A 158 -5.59 12.03 0.68
C THR A 158 -6.65 11.50 1.65
N ARG A 159 -6.43 10.32 2.21
CA ARG A 159 -7.36 9.64 3.11
C ARG A 159 -6.62 9.18 4.36
N PRO A 160 -6.40 10.07 5.34
CA PRO A 160 -5.66 9.73 6.53
C PRO A 160 -6.37 8.67 7.37
N VAL A 161 -5.64 7.63 7.77
CA VAL A 161 -6.11 6.58 8.70
C VAL A 161 -5.33 6.71 10.01
N ALA A 162 -6.04 6.81 11.13
CA ALA A 162 -5.40 7.01 12.45
C ALA A 162 -5.59 5.82 13.40
N SER A 163 -6.68 5.09 13.28
CA SER A 163 -7.12 4.11 14.28
C SER A 163 -7.56 2.81 13.63
N THR A 164 -7.30 1.69 14.32
CA THR A 164 -7.66 0.35 13.85
C THR A 164 -8.15 -0.49 15.02
N HIS A 165 -9.22 -1.25 14.82
CA HIS A 165 -9.63 -2.33 15.73
C HIS A 165 -9.56 -3.66 15.01
N PRO A 166 -9.34 -4.79 15.70
CA PRO A 166 -9.56 -6.10 15.10
C PRO A 166 -11.04 -6.29 14.77
N ARG A 167 -11.34 -7.11 13.76
CA ARG A 167 -12.74 -7.51 13.46
C ARG A 167 -13.33 -8.32 14.61
N GLY A 168 -14.61 -8.09 14.89
CA GLY A 168 -15.36 -8.88 15.88
C GLY A 168 -15.56 -10.34 15.41
N LYS A 169 -15.65 -11.28 16.34
CA LYS A 169 -15.95 -12.69 16.02
C LYS A 169 -17.40 -12.88 15.60
N THR A 170 -18.27 -11.94 15.99
CA THR A 170 -19.69 -11.90 15.63
C THR A 170 -20.07 -10.54 15.08
N ALA A 171 -21.17 -10.46 14.32
CA ALA A 171 -21.67 -9.19 13.80
C ALA A 171 -21.99 -8.17 14.91
N LYS A 172 -22.47 -8.65 16.06
CA LYS A 172 -22.75 -7.82 17.23
C LYS A 172 -21.46 -7.24 17.83
N GLU A 173 -20.47 -8.09 18.08
CA GLU A 173 -19.16 -7.67 18.58
C GLU A 173 -18.48 -6.69 17.61
N ASP A 174 -18.59 -6.92 16.30
CA ASP A 174 -18.03 -6.03 15.27
C ASP A 174 -18.68 -4.63 15.32
N GLN A 175 -20.00 -4.56 15.52
CA GLN A 175 -20.72 -3.29 15.68
C GLN A 175 -20.35 -2.57 16.99
N GLU A 176 -20.18 -3.30 18.09
CA GLU A 176 -19.75 -2.73 19.37
C GLU A 176 -18.34 -2.15 19.27
N LEU A 177 -17.41 -2.87 18.63
CA LEU A 177 -16.04 -2.40 18.38
C LEU A 177 -16.04 -1.14 17.51
N MET A 178 -16.81 -1.13 16.41
CA MET A 178 -17.00 0.05 15.57
C MET A 178 -17.53 1.24 16.35
N GLY A 179 -18.57 1.02 17.17
CA GLY A 179 -19.17 2.06 18.01
C GLY A 179 -18.17 2.62 19.01
N SER A 180 -17.36 1.76 19.63
CA SER A 180 -16.32 2.17 20.57
C SER A 180 -15.23 3.02 19.90
N LEU A 181 -14.89 2.74 18.65
CA LEU A 181 -13.88 3.46 17.89
C LEU A 181 -14.31 4.91 17.61
N ILE A 182 -15.54 5.11 17.14
CA ILE A 182 -16.06 6.44 16.79
C ILE A 182 -16.53 7.27 17.99
N THR A 183 -16.64 6.65 19.17
CA THR A 183 -17.00 7.35 20.42
C THR A 183 -15.82 7.57 21.34
N SER A 184 -14.66 6.94 21.09
CA SER A 184 -13.46 7.11 21.89
C SER A 184 -12.88 8.53 21.73
N PRO A 185 -12.85 9.35 22.79
CA PRO A 185 -12.29 10.71 22.70
C PRO A 185 -10.82 10.72 22.29
N LYS A 186 -10.09 9.66 22.66
CA LYS A 186 -8.69 9.48 22.26
C LYS A 186 -8.56 9.27 20.76
N GLU A 187 -9.30 8.31 20.20
CA GLU A 187 -9.20 7.97 18.78
C GLU A 187 -9.72 9.10 17.89
N ILE A 188 -10.80 9.77 18.29
CA ILE A 188 -11.29 10.98 17.63
C ILE A 188 -10.22 12.07 17.65
N SER A 189 -9.57 12.31 18.79
CA SER A 189 -8.52 13.33 18.89
C SER A 189 -7.30 13.01 18.01
N GLU A 190 -6.87 11.76 17.97
CA GLU A 190 -5.76 11.31 17.11
C GLU A 190 -6.13 11.46 15.62
N HIS A 191 -7.35 11.07 15.24
CA HIS A 191 -7.83 11.24 13.87
C HIS A 191 -7.95 12.71 13.46
N MET A 192 -8.55 13.55 14.30
CA MET A 192 -8.69 14.99 14.01
C MET A 192 -7.34 15.69 13.90
N MET A 193 -6.34 15.26 14.66
CA MET A 193 -4.98 15.78 14.53
C MET A 193 -4.40 15.47 13.15
N LEU A 194 -4.50 14.21 12.69
CA LEU A 194 -4.00 13.81 11.38
C LEU A 194 -4.79 14.45 10.23
N PHE A 195 -6.12 14.54 10.37
CA PHE A 195 -6.99 15.23 9.42
C PHE A 195 -6.59 16.70 9.25
N ASN A 196 -6.37 17.42 10.37
CA ASN A 196 -5.96 18.82 10.32
C ASN A 196 -4.57 18.98 9.70
N PHE A 197 -3.62 18.09 10.03
CA PHE A 197 -2.31 18.05 9.40
C PHE A 197 -2.42 17.88 7.87
N CYS A 198 -3.17 16.88 7.39
CA CYS A 198 -3.38 16.68 5.96
C CYS A 198 -4.05 17.89 5.29
N LYS A 199 -5.01 18.53 5.96
CA LYS A 199 -5.66 19.75 5.46
C LYS A 199 -4.68 20.91 5.33
N GLU A 200 -3.81 21.11 6.32
CA GLU A 200 -2.76 22.13 6.30
C GLU A 200 -1.78 21.87 5.15
N GLU A 201 -1.30 20.64 4.99
CA GLU A 201 -0.41 20.24 3.89
C GLU A 201 -1.04 20.47 2.51
N LEU A 202 -2.30 20.07 2.31
CA LEU A 202 -3.00 20.32 1.05
C LEU A 202 -3.22 21.81 0.78
N THR A 203 -3.42 22.62 1.82
CA THR A 203 -3.64 24.07 1.66
C THR A 203 -2.38 24.78 1.12
N GLN A 204 -1.19 24.22 1.35
CA GLN A 204 0.07 24.78 0.83
C GLN A 204 0.23 24.59 -0.69
N VAL A 205 -0.44 23.59 -1.28
CA VAL A 205 -0.24 23.20 -2.68
C VAL A 205 -1.51 23.31 -3.55
N CYS A 206 -2.68 23.53 -2.93
CA CYS A 206 -3.96 23.67 -3.61
C CYS A 206 -4.43 25.13 -3.66
N GLU A 207 -5.33 25.44 -4.59
CA GLU A 207 -5.90 26.79 -4.70
C GLU A 207 -6.60 27.22 -3.39
N PRO A 208 -6.46 28.49 -2.96
CA PRO A 208 -7.12 28.99 -1.75
C PRO A 208 -8.63 28.71 -1.75
N GLY A 209 -9.12 28.09 -0.68
CA GLY A 209 -10.53 27.75 -0.54
C GLY A 209 -10.98 26.52 -1.34
N SER A 210 -10.12 25.85 -2.12
CA SER A 210 -10.47 24.61 -2.83
C SER A 210 -10.46 23.36 -1.94
N VAL A 211 -9.75 23.39 -0.82
CA VAL A 211 -9.62 22.25 0.10
C VAL A 211 -10.92 22.02 0.87
N ARG A 212 -11.53 20.85 0.67
CA ARG A 212 -12.80 20.43 1.29
C ARG A 212 -12.66 19.01 1.87
N ALA A 213 -13.43 18.71 2.90
CA ALA A 213 -13.55 17.35 3.45
C ALA A 213 -14.78 16.65 2.88
N GLY A 214 -14.61 15.45 2.32
CA GLY A 214 -15.74 14.61 1.89
C GLY A 214 -16.45 13.89 3.05
N GLY A 215 -15.74 13.71 4.16
CA GLY A 215 -16.19 13.15 5.43
C GLY A 215 -15.10 13.34 6.48
N ILE A 216 -15.49 13.54 7.75
CA ILE A 216 -14.53 13.80 8.83
C ILE A 216 -14.20 12.51 9.59
N ILE A 217 -15.18 11.64 9.82
CA ILE A 217 -14.97 10.35 10.48
C ILE A 217 -15.77 9.31 9.71
N THR A 218 -15.10 8.29 9.20
CA THR A 218 -15.73 7.18 8.46
C THR A 218 -15.04 5.88 8.84
N ILE A 219 -15.81 4.80 8.97
CA ILE A 219 -15.28 3.46 9.24
C ILE A 219 -15.13 2.71 7.91
N GLU A 220 -13.95 2.19 7.66
CA GLU A 220 -13.69 1.22 6.60
C GLU A 220 -13.42 -0.15 7.21
N LYS A 221 -13.96 -1.22 6.58
CA LYS A 221 -13.76 -2.60 7.04
C LYS A 221 -12.78 -3.31 6.12
N TYR A 222 -11.78 -3.95 6.71
CA TYR A 222 -10.85 -4.85 6.02
C TYR A 222 -11.06 -6.29 6.51
N SER A 223 -10.29 -7.22 5.96
CA SER A 223 -10.45 -8.65 6.23
C SER A 223 -10.19 -9.01 7.70
N HIS A 224 -9.25 -8.34 8.36
CA HIS A 224 -8.80 -8.64 9.73
C HIS A 224 -8.87 -7.45 10.69
N ILE A 225 -9.07 -6.23 10.15
CA ILE A 225 -9.20 -4.97 10.88
C ILE A 225 -10.38 -4.15 10.36
#